data_AF-A0A9D7E6A7-F1
#
_entry.id   AF-A0A9D7E6A7-F1
#
_cell.length_a   1.000
_cell.length_b   1.000
_cell.length_c   1.000
_cell.angle_alpha   90.00
_cell.angle_beta   90.00
_cell.angle_gamma   90.00
#
_symmetry.space_group_name_H-M   'P 1'
#
loop_
_entity.id
_entity.type
_entity.pdbx_description
1 polymer ?
#
loop_
_entity_poly.entity_id
_entity_poly.type
_entity_poly.pdbx_seq_one_letter_code
_entity_poly.pdbx_strand_id
1 'polypeptide(L)' 'MFLTDDELRSLTKRSHRDAQARVLTFMGIEHKVRPDGSLAVLSAHVERMFGGPPASIRGPKKAEPNWDAVR' A
#
# COMPACT_ATOMS: atom_id res chain seq x y z
N MET A 1 -3.18 -3.77 -3.88
CA MET A 1 -2.24 -4.55 -4.71
C MET A 1 -0.82 -4.35 -4.18
N PHE A 2 0.10 -5.29 -4.41
CA PHE A 2 1.50 -5.18 -4.00
C PHE A 2 2.38 -4.78 -5.18
N LEU A 3 3.52 -4.15 -4.90
CA LEU A 3 4.55 -3.88 -5.90
C LEU A 3 5.18 -5.19 -6.41
N THR A 4 5.44 -5.20 -7.71
CA THR A 4 6.23 -6.20 -8.41
C THR A 4 7.72 -5.96 -8.21
N ASP A 5 8.54 -6.92 -8.63
CA ASP A 5 10.00 -6.84 -8.51
C ASP A 5 10.61 -5.72 -9.36
N ASP A 6 10.06 -5.49 -10.55
CA ASP A 6 10.53 -4.44 -11.45
C ASP A 6 10.18 -3.05 -10.91
N GLU A 7 8.99 -2.90 -10.33
CA GLU A 7 8.59 -1.66 -9.64
C GLU A 7 9.46 -1.41 -8.41
N LEU A 8 9.74 -2.45 -7.60
CA LEU A 8 10.66 -2.34 -6.46
C LEU A 8 12.06 -1.93 -6.90
N ARG A 9 12.58 -2.50 -7.98
CA ARG A 9 13.88 -2.12 -8.56
C ARG A 9 13.86 -0.69 -9.07
N SER A 10 12.77 -0.27 -9.71
CA SER A 10 12.63 1.09 -10.23
C SER A 10 12.57 2.12 -9.10
N LEU A 11 11.82 1.83 -8.03
CA LEU A 11 11.65 2.70 -6.86
C LEU A 11 12.94 2.82 -6.05
N THR A 12 13.61 1.70 -5.78
CA THR A 12 14.79 1.67 -4.90
C THR A 12 16.12 1.88 -5.63
N LYS A 13 16.13 1.70 -6.96
CA LYS A 13 17.34 1.61 -7.80
C LYS A 13 18.35 0.55 -7.34
N ARG A 14 17.86 -0.51 -6.67
CA ARG A 14 18.68 -1.63 -6.16
C ARG A 14 18.21 -2.97 -6.74
N SER A 15 19.15 -3.89 -6.92
CA SER A 15 18.88 -5.25 -7.42
C SER A 15 18.77 -6.32 -6.31
N HIS A 16 19.44 -6.13 -5.18
CA HIS A 16 19.44 -7.08 -4.07
C HIS A 16 18.34 -6.76 -3.04
N ARG A 17 17.62 -7.78 -2.57
CA ARG A 17 16.51 -7.65 -1.62
C ARG A 17 16.90 -6.92 -0.33
N ASP A 18 18.03 -7.25 0.27
CA ASP A 18 18.47 -6.60 1.51
C ASP A 18 18.76 -5.10 1.29
N ALA A 19 19.32 -4.74 0.14
CA ALA A 19 19.56 -3.35 -0.21
C ALA A 19 18.24 -2.60 -0.47
N GLN A 20 17.27 -3.25 -1.12
CA GLN A 20 15.93 -2.71 -1.30
C GLN A 20 15.25 -2.46 0.06
N ALA A 21 15.30 -3.42 0.98
CA ALA A 21 14.71 -3.31 2.32
C ALA A 21 15.29 -2.14 3.12
N ARG A 22 16.61 -1.92 3.06
CA ARG A 22 17.26 -0.76 3.69
C ARG A 22 16.77 0.56 3.12
N VAL A 23 16.64 0.66 1.80
CA VAL A 23 16.12 1.88 1.14
C VAL A 23 14.65 2.11 1.51
N LEU A 24 13.82 1.07 1.52
CA LEU A 24 12.41 1.18 1.95
C LEU A 24 12.30 1.64 3.41
N THR A 25 13.14 1.10 4.30
CA THR A 25 13.22 1.53 5.70
C THR A 25 13.61 3.00 5.82
N PHE A 26 14.64 3.42 5.06
CA PHE A 26 15.08 4.82 5.02
C PHE A 26 14.00 5.77 4.51
N MET A 27 13.21 5.33 3.53
CA MET A 27 12.05 6.08 3.02
C MET A 27 10.83 6.06 3.96
N GLY A 28 10.87 5.29 5.06
CA GLY A 28 9.73 5.12 5.95
C GLY A 28 8.57 4.32 5.33
N ILE A 29 8.85 3.53 4.28
CA ILE A 29 7.85 2.71 3.61
C ILE A 29 7.77 1.35 4.30
N GLU A 30 6.57 1.02 4.77
CA GLU A 30 6.31 -0.27 5.40
C GLU A 30 6.42 -1.41 4.37
N HIS A 31 7.19 -2.43 4.73
CA HIS A 31 7.41 -3.61 3.90
C HIS A 31 7.46 -4.87 4.77
N LYS A 32 7.08 -6.00 4.20
CA LYS A 32 7.20 -7.31 4.85
C LYS A 32 8.04 -8.25 4.01
N VAL A 33 8.85 -9.07 4.66
CA VAL A 33 9.61 -10.14 4.01
C VAL A 33 8.69 -11.36 3.91
N ARG A 34 8.52 -11.88 2.70
CA ARG A 34 7.79 -13.12 2.45
C ARG A 34 8.66 -14.33 2.82
N PRO A 35 8.08 -15.52 3.02
CA PRO A 35 8.85 -16.73 3.34
C PRO A 35 9.88 -17.14 2.27
N ASP A 36 9.69 -16.69 1.03
CA ASP A 36 10.60 -16.90 -0.10
C ASP A 36 11.76 -15.87 -0.16
N GLY A 37 11.80 -14.91 0.78
CA GLY A 37 12.79 -13.83 0.81
C GLY A 37 12.48 -12.63 -0.10
N SER A 38 11.35 -12.65 -0.81
CA SER A 38 10.88 -11.49 -1.57
C SER A 38 10.27 -10.41 -0.67
N LEU A 39 10.20 -9.18 -1.17
CA LEU A 39 9.62 -8.06 -0.43
C LEU A 39 8.17 -7.84 -0.86
N ALA A 40 7.27 -7.76 0.11
CA ALA A 40 5.89 -7.35 -0.06
C ALA A 40 5.74 -5.89 0.36
N VAL A 41 5.47 -5.02 -0.61
CA VAL A 41 5.20 -3.60 -0.40
C VAL A 41 3.84 -3.27 -0.99
N LEU A 42 3.00 -2.60 -0.21
CA LEU A 42 1.63 -2.29 -0.61
C LEU A 42 1.63 -1.02 -1.48
N SER A 43 1.19 -1.11 -2.74
CA SER A 43 1.27 0.02 -3.69
C SER A 43 0.52 1.26 -3.20
N ALA A 44 -0.67 1.06 -2.63
CA ALA A 44 -1.47 2.16 -2.06
C ALA A 44 -0.79 2.84 -0.85
N HIS A 45 0.04 2.11 -0.09
CA HIS A 45 0.81 2.72 0.99
C HIS A 45 1.90 3.63 0.43
N VAL A 46 2.58 3.18 -0.62
CA VAL A 46 3.60 3.97 -1.32
C VAL A 46 2.97 5.23 -1.93
N GLU A 47 1.88 5.08 -2.68
CA GLU A 47 1.14 6.22 -3.25
C GLU A 47 0.78 7.25 -2.17
N ARG A 48 0.27 6.79 -1.01
CA ARG A 48 -0.06 7.67 0.11
C ARG A 48 1.17 8.40 0.68
N MET A 49 2.32 7.74 0.79
CA MET A 49 3.56 8.37 1.25
C MET A 49 4.06 9.44 0.28
N PHE A 50 3.76 9.30 -1.01
CA PHE A 50 4.11 10.28 -2.05
C PHE A 50 3.02 11.34 -2.29
N GLY A 51 2.03 11.47 -1.38
CA GLY A 51 0.98 12.48 -1.48
C GLY A 51 -0.16 12.14 -2.45
N GLY A 52 -0.25 10.88 -2.87
CA GLY A 52 -1.39 10.36 -3.62
C GLY A 52 -2.69 10.47 -2.82
N PRO A 53 -3.86 10.48 -3.51
CA PRO A 53 -5.14 10.58 -2.86
C PRO A 53 -5.30 9.44 -1.83
N PRO A 54 -5.90 9.71 -0.67
CA PRO A 54 -6.17 8.65 0.28
C PRO A 54 -7.01 7.58 -0.42
N ALA A 55 -6.65 6.31 -0.21
CA ALA A 55 -7.49 5.20 -0.64
C ALA A 55 -8.92 5.52 -0.19
N SER A 56 -9.86 5.53 -1.15
CA SER A 56 -11.26 5.86 -0.91
C SER A 56 -11.76 5.09 0.31
N ILE A 57 -11.75 5.75 1.46
CA ILE A 57 -12.43 5.24 2.64
C ILE A 57 -13.88 5.44 2.24
N ARG A 58 -14.54 4.36 1.83
CA ARG A 58 -16.00 4.37 1.76
C ARG A 58 -16.44 4.83 3.13
N GLY A 59 -16.87 6.09 3.21
CA GLY A 59 -17.37 6.67 4.45
C GLY A 59 -18.46 5.74 4.98
N PRO A 60 -18.66 5.67 6.31
CA PRO A 60 -19.71 4.86 6.87
C PRO A 60 -21.01 5.20 6.13
N LYS A 61 -21.62 4.21 5.48
CA LYS A 61 -22.94 4.39 4.89
C LYS A 61 -23.81 4.95 6.01
N LYS A 62 -24.38 6.14 5.82
CA LYS A 62 -25.33 6.68 6.78
C LYS A 62 -26.39 5.60 6.98
N ALA A 63 -26.46 5.06 8.20
CA ALA A 63 -27.47 4.10 8.58
C ALA A 63 -28.77 4.88 8.75
N GLU A 64 -29.43 5.16 7.63
CA GLU A 64 -30.74 5.80 7.64
C GLU A 64 -31.80 4.67 7.70
N PRO A 65 -32.79 4.76 8.60
CA PRO A 65 -33.92 3.85 8.59
C PRO A 65 -34.62 3.84 7.24
N ASN A 66 -35.08 2.67 6.80
CA ASN A 66 -35.86 2.56 5.57
C ASN A 66 -37.25 3.18 5.76
N TRP A 67 -37.38 4.48 5.49
CA TRP A 67 -38.64 5.22 5.63
C TRP A 67 -39.74 4.75 4.68
N ASP A 68 -39.41 4.07 3.58
CA ASP A 68 -40.39 3.48 2.65
C ASP A 68 -41.20 2.34 3.30
N ALA A 69 -40.74 1.78 4.43
CA ALA A 69 -41.46 0.74 5.16
C ALA A 69 -42.63 1.26 6.01
N VAL A 70 -42.84 2.59 6.07
CA VAL A 70 -43.86 3.25 6.91
C VAL A 70 -45.04 3.79 6.08
N ARG A 71 -45.04 3.61 4.74
CA ARG A 71 -46.10 4.09 3.85
C ARG A 71 -47.16 3.04 3.53
#